data_AF-A0A7S2A622-F1
#
_entry.id   AF-A0A7S2A622-F1
#
_cell.length_a   1.000
_cell.length_b   1.000
_cell.length_c   1.000
_cell.angle_alpha   90.00
_cell.angle_beta   90.00
_cell.angle_gamma   90.00
#
_symmetry.space_group_name_H-M   'P 1'
#
loop_
_entity.id
_entity.type
_entity.pdbx_description
1 polymer ?
#
loop_
_entity_poly.entity_id
_entity_poly.type
_entity_poly.pdbx_seq_one_letter_code
_entity_poly.pdbx_strand_id
1 'polypeptide(L)'
;SSSSGGGGGGGGRERRHSVEGCWLSLSRPRYENCLGRNAAGEFLYTLGRMSFDMFRPTNLVCSVRGIFNSIREIEDDWMGDGGGGPAYVPYSLRFDLKNGKKDGGFPKAAAGLRTYNLVVAFTVEPNQNQNGECTEKSDGTNKPDDNHDSTEGNEEYQYRPVRGVMTNYGYALPDPSTPNRLSIWFTGGTLEPDDATEEGVALTPPERASHLKAWRDIFDPASVPRRSAKECAWNLAARVLLGASVPDSMQEDGTLSYTLRRPIGGHGVAYVDCLYLDEDLRVLRGHRDQVYVCARVDGGKGSK
;
A
#
# COMPACT_ATOMS: atom_id res chain seq x y z
N SER A 1 -12.58 57.32 -29.01
CA SER A 1 -11.88 56.16 -29.59
C SER A 1 -10.52 56.05 -28.94
N SER A 2 -10.42 55.24 -27.89
CA SER A 2 -9.18 54.99 -27.17
C SER A 2 -9.30 53.62 -26.52
N SER A 3 -9.03 52.59 -27.32
CA SER A 3 -8.97 51.19 -26.91
C SER A 3 -7.60 50.93 -26.27
N SER A 4 -7.56 50.85 -24.95
CA SER A 4 -6.42 50.37 -24.17
C SER A 4 -6.34 48.84 -24.26
N GLY A 5 -5.40 48.36 -25.09
CA GLY A 5 -5.05 46.95 -25.20
C GLY A 5 -4.28 46.48 -23.96
N GLY A 6 -4.95 45.76 -23.07
CA GLY A 6 -4.33 45.04 -21.97
C GLY A 6 -3.69 43.75 -22.48
N GLY A 7 -2.39 43.78 -22.76
CA GLY A 7 -1.58 42.60 -23.05
C GLY A 7 -1.43 41.75 -21.79
N GLY A 8 -2.28 40.74 -21.64
CA GLY A 8 -2.14 39.70 -20.63
C GLY A 8 -0.91 38.84 -20.92
N GLY A 9 0.25 39.25 -20.39
CA GLY A 9 1.46 38.45 -20.38
C GLY A 9 1.19 37.17 -19.58
N GLY A 10 0.92 36.08 -20.29
CA GLY A 10 0.86 34.74 -19.73
C GLY A 10 2.25 34.34 -19.26
N GLY A 11 2.60 34.76 -18.04
CA GLY A 11 3.81 34.32 -17.37
C GLY A 11 3.77 32.80 -17.26
N GLY A 12 4.56 32.13 -18.10
CA GLY A 12 4.77 30.69 -18.03
C GLY A 12 5.27 30.37 -16.63
N ARG A 13 4.35 29.90 -15.78
CA ARG A 13 4.67 29.44 -14.44
C ARG A 13 5.61 28.26 -14.63
N GLU A 14 6.89 28.50 -14.39
CA GLU A 14 7.92 27.48 -14.36
C GLU A 14 7.38 26.34 -13.49
N ARG A 15 7.14 25.17 -14.11
CA ARG A 15 6.60 24.02 -13.39
C ARG A 15 7.67 23.59 -12.41
N ARG A 16 7.48 23.94 -11.14
CA ARG A 16 8.34 23.42 -10.09
C ARG A 16 8.20 21.91 -10.06
N HIS A 17 9.32 21.20 -10.11
CA HIS A 17 9.36 19.77 -9.88
C HIS A 17 8.68 19.46 -8.55
N SER A 18 7.60 18.69 -8.63
CA SER A 18 6.63 18.52 -7.56
C SER A 18 6.63 17.05 -7.15
N VAL A 19 6.78 16.78 -5.85
CA VAL A 19 6.76 15.42 -5.30
C VAL A 19 5.38 14.79 -5.34
N GLU A 20 4.34 15.63 -5.42
CA GLU A 20 2.94 15.27 -5.56
C GLU A 20 2.72 14.51 -6.87
N GLY A 21 1.87 13.50 -6.87
CA GLY A 21 1.59 12.65 -8.03
C GLY A 21 1.38 11.19 -7.66
N CYS A 22 1.11 10.36 -8.67
CA CYS A 22 1.15 8.91 -8.56
C CYS A 22 2.48 8.42 -9.14
N TRP A 23 3.22 7.62 -8.39
CA TRP A 23 4.54 7.16 -8.76
C TRP A 23 4.60 5.64 -8.77
N LEU A 24 4.92 5.03 -9.91
CA LEU A 24 5.16 3.60 -10.05
C LEU A 24 6.63 3.28 -9.72
N SER A 25 6.88 2.39 -8.78
CA SER A 25 8.23 1.88 -8.51
C SER A 25 8.72 1.01 -9.66
N LEU A 26 9.75 1.47 -10.38
CA LEU A 26 10.47 0.71 -11.42
C LEU A 26 11.46 -0.25 -10.80
N SER A 27 12.12 0.19 -9.74
CA SER A 27 12.93 -0.70 -8.92
C SER A 27 12.01 -1.68 -8.21
N ARG A 28 12.37 -2.96 -8.23
CA ARG A 28 11.77 -3.97 -7.35
C ARG A 28 12.68 -4.07 -6.12
N PRO A 29 12.48 -3.24 -5.09
CA PRO A 29 13.36 -3.21 -3.93
C PRO A 29 13.48 -4.61 -3.35
N ARG A 30 14.71 -5.04 -3.09
CA ARG A 30 14.96 -6.21 -2.24
C ARG A 30 14.70 -5.76 -0.81
N TYR A 31 13.44 -5.81 -0.38
CA TYR A 31 13.17 -5.60 1.03
C TYR A 31 13.85 -6.70 1.83
N GLU A 32 14.30 -6.37 3.04
CA GLU A 32 14.71 -7.40 4.00
C GLU A 32 13.59 -8.44 4.13
N ASN A 33 14.00 -9.72 4.06
CA ASN A 33 13.13 -10.89 4.09
C ASN A 33 12.32 -11.16 2.81
N CYS A 34 12.80 -10.70 1.66
CA CYS A 34 12.38 -11.26 0.37
C CYS A 34 12.58 -12.79 0.35
N LEU A 35 11.52 -13.54 0.02
CA LEU A 35 11.53 -15.01 -0.01
C LEU A 35 12.14 -15.59 -1.30
N GLY A 36 12.44 -14.74 -2.29
CA GLY A 36 13.00 -15.13 -3.57
C GLY A 36 12.17 -14.59 -4.72
N ARG A 37 12.11 -15.36 -5.82
CA ARG A 37 11.27 -15.04 -6.97
C ARG A 37 10.50 -16.26 -7.45
N ASN A 38 9.29 -16.06 -7.96
CA ASN A 38 8.53 -17.12 -8.64
C ASN A 38 9.04 -17.32 -10.09
N ALA A 39 8.42 -18.25 -10.82
CA ALA A 39 8.76 -18.56 -12.22
C ALA A 39 8.60 -17.36 -13.17
N ALA A 40 7.73 -16.40 -12.85
CA ALA A 40 7.55 -15.15 -13.58
C ALA A 40 8.58 -14.06 -13.21
N GLY A 41 9.52 -14.35 -12.30
CA GLY A 41 10.56 -13.42 -11.86
C GLY A 41 10.06 -12.34 -10.89
N GLU A 42 8.89 -12.52 -10.31
CA GLU A 42 8.26 -11.61 -9.36
C GLU A 42 8.76 -11.87 -7.95
N PHE A 43 8.88 -10.82 -7.15
CA PHE A 43 9.41 -10.96 -5.80
C PHE A 43 8.34 -11.47 -4.84
N LEU A 44 8.74 -12.42 -4.00
CA LEU A 44 7.87 -13.08 -3.04
C LEU A 44 8.04 -12.49 -1.63
N TYR A 45 6.91 -12.21 -0.98
CA TYR A 45 6.85 -11.67 0.38
C TYR A 45 5.68 -12.29 1.14
N THR A 46 5.75 -12.31 2.47
CA THR A 46 4.57 -12.66 3.28
C THR A 46 3.62 -11.47 3.40
N LEU A 47 2.30 -11.72 3.44
CA LEU A 47 1.30 -10.67 3.64
C LEU A 47 1.51 -9.90 4.94
N GLY A 48 1.88 -10.58 6.02
CA GLY A 48 2.20 -9.96 7.30
C GLY A 48 3.33 -8.94 7.16
N ARG A 49 4.40 -9.27 6.43
CA ARG A 49 5.49 -8.33 6.20
C ARG A 49 5.05 -7.09 5.41
N MET A 50 4.22 -7.26 4.39
CA MET A 50 3.71 -6.16 3.56
C MET A 50 2.74 -5.24 4.31
N SER A 51 1.97 -5.82 5.24
CA SER A 51 0.88 -5.15 5.97
C SER A 51 1.20 -4.79 7.42
N PHE A 52 2.47 -4.90 7.84
CA PHE A 52 2.87 -4.73 9.25
C PHE A 52 2.14 -5.67 10.22
N ASP A 53 1.85 -6.90 9.77
CA ASP A 53 1.07 -7.94 10.46
C ASP A 53 -0.38 -7.53 10.79
N MET A 54 -0.92 -6.55 10.06
CA MET A 54 -2.27 -6.04 10.30
C MET A 54 -3.36 -6.89 9.63
N PHE A 55 -3.04 -7.65 8.58
CA PHE A 55 -3.96 -8.57 7.92
C PHE A 55 -3.64 -10.03 8.23
N ARG A 56 -4.67 -10.88 8.08
CA ARG A 56 -4.56 -12.34 8.25
C ARG A 56 -5.04 -13.01 6.98
N PRO A 57 -4.44 -14.15 6.58
CA PRO A 57 -3.30 -14.81 7.21
C PRO A 57 -1.95 -14.12 6.99
N THR A 58 -1.07 -14.07 8.00
CA THR A 58 0.19 -13.29 7.94
C THR A 58 1.29 -13.98 7.14
N ASN A 59 1.31 -15.31 7.10
CA ASN A 59 2.37 -16.09 6.44
C ASN A 59 2.06 -16.41 4.97
N LEU A 60 0.90 -15.96 4.46
CA LEU A 60 0.54 -16.13 3.06
C LEU A 60 1.61 -15.51 2.17
N VAL A 61 2.13 -16.30 1.22
CA VAL A 61 3.13 -15.80 0.28
C VAL A 61 2.42 -15.14 -0.88
N CYS A 62 2.82 -13.91 -1.16
CA CYS A 62 2.31 -13.13 -2.26
C CYS A 62 3.46 -12.74 -3.18
N SER A 63 3.22 -12.76 -4.50
CA SER A 63 4.06 -12.06 -5.45
C SER A 63 3.64 -10.60 -5.57
N VAL A 64 4.61 -9.69 -5.61
CA VAL A 64 4.37 -8.27 -5.83
C VAL A 64 4.41 -7.97 -7.33
N ARG A 65 3.26 -7.54 -7.87
CA ARG A 65 3.07 -7.17 -9.28
C ARG A 65 3.47 -5.72 -9.53
N GLY A 66 3.15 -4.83 -8.59
CA GLY A 66 3.45 -3.40 -8.71
C GLY A 66 3.35 -2.66 -7.39
N ILE A 67 4.12 -1.59 -7.26
CA ILE A 67 4.07 -0.69 -6.09
C ILE A 67 3.89 0.73 -6.61
N PHE A 68 2.82 1.37 -6.16
CA PHE A 68 2.51 2.75 -6.46
C PHE A 68 2.57 3.60 -5.19
N ASN A 69 3.04 4.84 -5.32
CA ASN A 69 3.02 5.80 -4.24
C ASN A 69 2.25 7.05 -4.68
N SER A 70 1.07 7.25 -4.09
CA SER A 70 0.26 8.44 -4.31
C SER A 70 0.57 9.47 -3.22
N ILE A 71 1.12 10.62 -3.64
CA ILE A 71 1.40 11.77 -2.79
C ILE A 71 0.50 12.92 -3.23
N ARG A 72 -0.24 13.51 -2.30
CA ARG A 72 -1.06 14.70 -2.55
C ARG A 72 -0.82 15.71 -1.45
N GLU A 73 -0.71 16.98 -1.82
CA GLU A 73 -0.70 18.07 -0.86
C GLU A 73 -2.06 18.15 -0.14
N ILE A 74 -2.01 18.42 1.17
CA ILE A 74 -3.19 18.66 1.98
C ILE A 74 -3.28 20.17 2.15
N GLU A 75 -4.31 20.78 1.54
CA GLU A 75 -4.48 22.23 1.44
C GLU A 75 -4.45 22.92 2.81
N ASP A 76 -3.66 24.00 2.93
CA ASP A 76 -3.32 24.72 4.17
C ASP A 76 -4.51 25.16 5.04
N ASP A 77 -5.70 25.33 4.47
CA ASP A 77 -6.93 25.71 5.22
C ASP A 77 -7.45 24.57 6.12
N TRP A 78 -6.76 23.43 6.13
CA TRP A 78 -7.05 22.31 7.01
C TRP A 78 -6.92 22.69 8.49
N MET A 79 -6.13 23.71 8.84
CA MET A 79 -5.97 24.26 10.19
C MET A 79 -6.85 25.48 10.47
N GLY A 80 -8.08 25.54 9.91
CA GLY A 80 -9.03 26.62 10.15
C GLY A 80 -9.15 27.04 11.62
N ASP A 81 -9.64 28.26 11.86
CA ASP A 81 -9.58 28.98 13.15
C ASP A 81 -10.03 28.20 14.40
N GLY A 82 -10.85 27.15 14.23
CA GLY A 82 -11.27 26.24 15.30
C GLY A 82 -10.23 25.18 15.71
N GLY A 83 -9.05 25.12 15.08
CA GLY A 83 -7.96 24.20 15.43
C GLY A 83 -8.29 22.72 15.24
N GLY A 84 -9.40 22.40 14.57
CA GLY A 84 -9.95 21.05 14.45
C GLY A 84 -9.11 20.14 13.57
N GLY A 85 -8.51 20.63 12.49
CA GLY A 85 -7.88 19.74 11.50
C GLY A 85 -8.91 18.84 10.79
N PRO A 86 -8.59 18.27 9.62
CA PRO A 86 -9.40 17.20 9.06
C PRO A 86 -9.41 16.03 10.03
N ALA A 87 -10.59 15.48 10.27
CA ALA A 87 -10.77 14.35 11.19
C ALA A 87 -9.90 13.14 10.83
N TYR A 88 -9.48 13.04 9.56
CA TYR A 88 -8.63 11.96 9.05
C TYR A 88 -7.17 12.06 9.47
N VAL A 89 -6.63 13.24 9.86
CA VAL A 89 -5.25 13.35 10.34
C VAL A 89 -5.21 12.92 11.81
N PRO A 90 -4.38 11.93 12.20
CA PRO A 90 -4.31 11.47 13.57
C PRO A 90 -4.01 12.60 14.55
N TYR A 91 -4.65 12.55 15.73
CA TYR A 91 -4.48 13.58 16.76
C TYR A 91 -3.02 13.74 17.20
N SER A 92 -2.28 12.64 17.33
CA SER A 92 -0.85 12.66 17.66
C SER A 92 -0.02 13.42 16.64
N LEU A 93 -0.24 13.18 15.33
CA LEU A 93 0.44 13.91 14.27
C LEU A 93 0.06 15.39 14.26
N ARG A 94 -1.22 15.72 14.48
CA ARG A 94 -1.67 17.11 14.65
C ARG A 94 -1.00 17.79 15.85
N PHE A 95 -0.83 17.06 16.95
CA PHE A 95 -0.18 17.53 18.16
C PHE A 95 1.31 17.81 17.88
N ASP A 96 2.01 16.91 17.21
CA ASP A 96 3.42 17.09 16.83
C ASP A 96 3.59 18.31 15.91
N LEU A 97 2.71 18.47 14.93
CA LEU A 97 2.68 19.63 14.03
C LEU A 97 2.45 20.97 14.76
N LYS A 98 1.58 20.98 15.78
CA LYS A 98 1.30 22.18 16.57
C LYS A 98 2.43 22.52 17.54
N ASN A 99 3.03 21.50 18.18
CA ASN A 99 4.00 21.68 19.25
C ASN A 99 5.46 21.78 18.77
N GLY A 100 5.77 21.35 17.55
CA GLY A 100 7.10 21.54 16.93
C GLY A 100 7.58 23.00 16.87
N LYS A 101 6.71 23.97 17.19
CA LYS A 101 7.08 25.38 17.38
C LYS A 101 7.96 25.67 18.61
N LYS A 102 7.93 24.83 19.66
CA LYS A 102 8.55 25.18 20.96
C LYS A 102 10.07 25.00 21.02
N ASP A 103 10.64 24.11 20.20
CA ASP A 103 12.08 23.83 20.19
C ASP A 103 12.83 24.52 19.04
N GLY A 104 12.25 25.59 18.47
CA GLY A 104 12.98 26.52 17.59
C GLY A 104 13.19 26.12 16.12
N GLY A 105 12.47 25.11 15.59
CA GLY A 105 12.82 24.53 14.27
C GLY A 105 11.80 24.61 13.14
N PHE A 106 10.49 24.78 13.40
CA PHE A 106 9.51 24.65 12.33
C PHE A 106 8.87 26.00 11.93
N PRO A 107 9.40 26.71 10.91
CA PRO A 107 8.67 27.81 10.30
C PRO A 107 7.44 27.22 9.58
N LYS A 108 6.23 27.58 10.03
CA LYS A 108 4.96 27.25 9.35
C LYS A 108 4.81 25.75 8.97
N ALA A 109 5.06 24.83 9.90
CA ALA A 109 5.05 23.36 9.73
C ALA A 109 3.84 22.72 9.00
N ALA A 110 2.71 23.42 8.90
CA ALA A 110 1.56 22.93 8.14
C ALA A 110 1.76 23.03 6.61
N ALA A 111 2.63 23.95 6.16
CA ALA A 111 2.96 24.14 4.76
C ALA A 111 3.68 22.90 4.24
N GLY A 112 2.98 22.09 3.46
CA GLY A 112 3.53 20.88 2.84
C GLY A 112 3.25 19.58 3.58
N LEU A 113 2.24 19.50 4.46
CA LEU A 113 1.68 18.21 4.84
C LEU A 113 1.13 17.52 3.58
N ARG A 114 1.55 16.27 3.37
CA ARG A 114 1.13 15.48 2.21
C ARG A 114 0.58 14.15 2.66
N THR A 115 -0.34 13.59 1.88
CA THR A 115 -0.61 12.15 1.94
C THR A 115 0.61 11.38 1.42
N TYR A 116 0.78 10.17 1.91
CA TYR A 116 1.83 9.25 1.48
C TYR A 116 1.25 7.84 1.46
N ASN A 117 0.44 7.57 0.44
CA ASN A 117 -0.23 6.28 0.32
C ASN A 117 0.65 5.33 -0.50
N LEU A 118 0.97 4.17 0.06
CA LEU A 118 1.66 3.09 -0.65
C LEU A 118 0.65 2.04 -1.06
N VAL A 119 0.45 1.87 -2.36
CA VAL A 119 -0.46 0.89 -2.96
C VAL A 119 0.37 -0.25 -3.52
N VAL A 120 0.07 -1.48 -3.14
CA VAL A 120 0.76 -2.69 -3.57
C VAL A 120 -0.25 -3.59 -4.25
N ALA A 121 -0.06 -3.82 -5.55
CA ALA A 121 -0.79 -4.85 -6.28
C ALA A 121 -0.04 -6.18 -6.12
N PHE A 122 -0.76 -7.23 -5.72
CA PHE A 122 -0.15 -8.52 -5.43
C PHE A 122 -1.02 -9.68 -5.89
N THR A 123 -0.40 -10.86 -5.99
CA THR A 123 -1.06 -12.13 -6.27
C THR A 123 -0.73 -13.10 -5.14
N VAL A 124 -1.72 -13.81 -4.62
CA VAL A 124 -1.50 -14.91 -3.68
C VAL A 124 -0.92 -16.08 -4.46
N GLU A 125 0.24 -16.59 -4.04
CA GLU A 125 0.88 -17.71 -4.72
C GLU A 125 0.01 -18.97 -4.60
N PRO A 126 -0.02 -19.81 -5.65
CA PRO A 126 -0.83 -21.02 -5.64
C PRO A 126 -0.29 -22.06 -4.64
N ASN A 127 -1.08 -23.10 -4.40
CA ASN A 127 -0.70 -24.28 -3.62
C ASN A 127 -0.32 -23.96 -2.17
N GLN A 128 -1.03 -23.00 -1.57
CA GLN A 128 -0.88 -22.67 -0.16
C GLN A 128 -2.19 -22.91 0.59
N ASN A 129 -2.10 -23.42 1.81
CA ASN A 129 -3.25 -23.43 2.70
C ASN A 129 -3.46 -22.04 3.33
N GLN A 130 -4.54 -21.88 4.11
CA GLN A 130 -4.84 -20.62 4.81
C GLN A 130 -3.77 -20.22 5.85
N ASN A 131 -2.79 -21.06 6.16
CA ASN A 131 -1.64 -20.71 7.01
C ASN A 131 -0.43 -20.24 6.18
N GLY A 132 -0.53 -20.19 4.85
CA GLY A 132 0.61 -19.91 3.96
C GLY A 132 1.59 -21.07 3.83
N GLU A 133 1.23 -22.27 4.27
CA GLU A 133 2.07 -23.46 4.12
C GLU A 133 1.85 -24.07 2.74
N CYS A 134 2.95 -24.36 2.05
CA CYS A 134 2.92 -25.01 0.74
C CYS A 134 2.32 -26.42 0.87
N THR A 135 1.28 -26.73 0.11
CA THR A 135 0.58 -28.03 0.14
C THR A 135 1.25 -29.07 -0.76
N GLU A 136 2.26 -28.69 -1.54
CA GLU A 136 3.04 -29.60 -2.37
C GLU A 136 4.00 -30.44 -1.54
N LYS A 137 3.49 -31.57 -1.05
CA LYS A 137 4.24 -32.82 -0.92
C LYS A 137 3.85 -33.76 -2.06
N SER A 138 3.88 -33.29 -3.31
CA SER A 138 3.96 -34.19 -4.45
C SER A 138 5.44 -34.49 -4.68
N ASP A 139 6.01 -35.34 -3.83
CA ASP A 139 7.11 -36.19 -4.29
C ASP A 139 6.59 -36.83 -5.58
N GLY A 140 7.22 -36.52 -6.71
CA GLY A 140 6.81 -36.94 -8.06
C GLY A 140 6.88 -38.46 -8.31
N THR A 141 6.46 -39.27 -7.34
CA THR A 141 6.54 -40.73 -7.33
C THR A 141 5.16 -41.41 -7.35
N ASN A 142 4.06 -40.66 -7.38
CA ASN A 142 2.75 -41.24 -7.68
C ASN A 142 2.73 -41.68 -9.15
N LYS A 143 3.06 -42.95 -9.36
CA LYS A 143 2.75 -43.67 -10.59
C LYS A 143 1.26 -43.51 -10.89
N PRO A 144 0.87 -43.32 -12.16
CA PRO A 144 -0.53 -43.39 -12.54
C PRO A 144 -1.05 -44.80 -12.20
N ASP A 145 -2.03 -44.88 -11.30
CA ASP A 145 -2.88 -46.06 -11.21
C ASP A 145 -3.83 -46.01 -12.41
N ASP A 146 -3.51 -46.79 -13.44
CA ASP A 146 -4.14 -46.84 -14.77
C ASP A 146 -5.62 -47.29 -14.79
N ASN A 147 -6.40 -47.15 -13.72
CA ASN A 147 -7.73 -47.76 -13.62
C ASN A 147 -8.79 -46.90 -12.92
N HIS A 148 -9.02 -45.67 -13.40
CA HIS A 148 -10.31 -45.02 -13.16
C HIS A 148 -10.85 -44.37 -14.43
N ASP A 149 -11.78 -45.07 -15.07
CA ASP A 149 -12.67 -44.56 -16.10
C ASP A 149 -13.53 -43.44 -15.49
N SER A 150 -13.24 -42.19 -15.85
CA SER A 150 -13.92 -40.98 -15.39
C SER A 150 -14.53 -40.24 -16.58
N THR A 151 -15.49 -40.90 -17.21
CA THR A 151 -16.41 -40.26 -18.14
C THR A 151 -17.48 -39.53 -17.33
N GLU A 152 -17.27 -38.24 -17.02
CA GLU A 152 -18.28 -37.15 -16.95
C GLU A 152 -17.80 -35.97 -16.07
N GLY A 153 -17.48 -34.85 -16.72
CA GLY A 153 -17.88 -33.52 -16.25
C GLY A 153 -17.11 -32.86 -15.09
N ASN A 154 -15.93 -33.33 -14.70
CA ASN A 154 -15.04 -32.50 -13.88
C ASN A 154 -14.48 -31.37 -14.75
N GLU A 155 -15.24 -30.28 -14.86
CA GLU A 155 -14.69 -28.99 -15.24
C GLU A 155 -13.46 -28.78 -14.36
N GLU A 156 -12.29 -28.86 -15.00
CA GLU A 156 -11.01 -28.58 -14.38
C GLU A 156 -11.10 -27.14 -13.88
N TYR A 157 -11.45 -26.98 -12.60
CA TYR A 157 -11.43 -25.70 -11.92
C TYR A 157 -9.96 -25.27 -11.88
N GLN A 158 -9.48 -24.67 -12.97
CA GLN A 158 -8.25 -23.93 -12.98
C GLN A 158 -8.42 -22.82 -11.95
N TYR A 159 -7.84 -23.03 -10.78
CA TYR A 159 -7.78 -22.03 -9.74
C TYR A 159 -7.09 -20.80 -10.32
N ARG A 160 -7.90 -19.78 -10.66
CA ARG A 160 -7.36 -18.49 -11.04
C ARG A 160 -6.61 -17.92 -9.84
N PRO A 161 -5.40 -17.37 -10.04
CA PRO A 161 -4.67 -16.74 -8.95
C PRO A 161 -5.50 -15.66 -8.27
N VAL A 162 -5.58 -15.70 -6.94
CA VAL A 162 -6.30 -14.68 -6.18
C VAL A 162 -5.46 -13.41 -6.13
N ARG A 163 -5.99 -12.34 -6.71
CA ARG A 163 -5.31 -11.04 -6.80
C ARG A 163 -5.96 -10.03 -5.86
N GLY A 164 -5.14 -9.10 -5.39
CA GLY A 164 -5.57 -8.05 -4.48
C GLY A 164 -4.74 -6.80 -4.56
N VAL A 165 -5.31 -5.74 -4.00
CA VAL A 165 -4.66 -4.46 -3.79
C VAL A 165 -4.59 -4.21 -2.29
N MET A 166 -3.40 -3.84 -1.82
CA MET A 166 -3.18 -3.40 -0.45
C MET A 166 -2.78 -1.94 -0.46
N THR A 167 -3.46 -1.11 0.32
CA THR A 167 -3.08 0.30 0.50
C THR A 167 -2.65 0.54 1.94
N ASN A 168 -1.41 0.97 2.15
CA ASN A 168 -0.94 1.52 3.41
C ASN A 168 -1.12 3.05 3.38
N TYR A 169 -2.00 3.58 4.23
CA TYR A 169 -2.24 5.01 4.33
C TYR A 169 -1.20 5.67 5.22
N GLY A 170 -0.76 6.85 4.79
CA GLY A 170 0.20 7.61 5.56
C GLY A 170 0.24 9.09 5.20
N TYR A 171 1.13 9.78 5.91
CA TYR A 171 1.42 11.19 5.74
C TYR A 171 2.92 11.39 5.60
N ALA A 172 3.30 12.42 4.85
CA ALA A 172 4.66 12.88 4.70
C ALA A 172 4.80 14.36 5.07
N LEU A 173 5.91 14.70 5.72
CA LEU A 173 6.29 16.08 6.01
C LEU A 173 7.77 16.29 5.66
N PRO A 174 8.14 17.47 5.12
CA PRO A 174 9.53 17.86 5.02
C PRO A 174 10.23 17.79 6.37
N ASP A 175 11.42 17.20 6.38
CA ASP A 175 12.29 17.19 7.54
C ASP A 175 12.88 18.59 7.75
N PRO A 176 12.82 19.14 8.98
CA PRO A 176 13.33 20.49 9.25
C PRO A 176 14.87 20.56 9.25
N SER A 177 15.54 19.43 9.50
CA SER A 177 16.97 19.36 9.75
C SER A 177 17.76 18.87 8.55
N THR A 178 17.11 18.08 7.69
CA THR A 178 17.74 17.41 6.55
C THR A 178 17.05 17.83 5.25
N PRO A 179 17.72 18.60 4.37
CA PRO A 179 17.16 18.98 3.08
C PRO A 179 16.74 17.75 2.26
N ASN A 180 15.66 17.88 1.49
CA ASN A 180 15.11 16.85 0.61
C ASN A 180 14.65 15.56 1.32
N ARG A 181 14.64 15.51 2.65
CA ARG A 181 14.08 14.39 3.41
C ARG A 181 12.60 14.61 3.69
N LEU A 182 11.83 13.54 3.55
CA LEU A 182 10.45 13.46 3.98
C LEU A 182 10.35 12.48 5.14
N SER A 183 9.89 12.94 6.30
CA SER A 183 9.48 12.08 7.41
C SER A 183 8.11 11.46 7.09
N ILE A 184 7.91 10.18 7.40
CA ILE A 184 6.73 9.39 7.00
C ILE A 184 6.03 8.83 8.23
N TRP A 185 4.70 8.89 8.25
CA TRP A 185 3.83 8.29 9.27
C TRP A 185 2.78 7.41 8.61
N PHE A 186 2.70 6.13 8.97
CA PHE A 186 1.61 5.24 8.53
C PHE A 186 0.50 5.18 9.58
N THR A 187 -0.75 5.28 9.13
CA THR A 187 -1.90 5.51 10.00
C THR A 187 -3.00 4.47 9.87
N GLY A 188 -2.90 3.60 8.88
CA GLY A 188 -3.88 2.56 8.60
C GLY A 188 -3.63 1.90 7.27
N GLY A 189 -4.57 1.08 6.83
CA GLY A 189 -4.53 0.51 5.50
C GLY A 189 -5.75 -0.32 5.14
N THR A 190 -5.87 -0.66 3.87
CA THR A 190 -6.89 -1.56 3.32
C THR A 190 -6.26 -2.73 2.59
N LEU A 191 -7.04 -3.81 2.50
CA LEU A 191 -6.80 -4.97 1.66
C LEU A 191 -8.11 -5.28 0.93
N GLU A 192 -8.10 -5.28 -0.40
CA GLU A 192 -9.30 -5.44 -1.23
C GLU A 192 -9.01 -6.33 -2.45
N PRO A 193 -10.02 -7.05 -2.98
CA PRO A 193 -9.85 -7.85 -4.18
C PRO A 193 -9.57 -6.97 -5.41
N ASP A 194 -8.73 -7.45 -6.32
CA ASP A 194 -8.47 -6.78 -7.60
C ASP A 194 -9.51 -7.17 -8.65
N ASP A 195 -10.43 -6.25 -8.95
CA ASP A 195 -11.54 -6.43 -9.88
C ASP A 195 -11.14 -6.31 -11.38
N ALA A 196 -9.85 -6.27 -11.72
CA ALA A 196 -9.38 -6.18 -13.12
C ALA A 196 -8.57 -7.42 -13.54
N THR A 197 -8.47 -7.77 -14.83
CA THR A 197 -7.58 -8.81 -15.38
C THR A 197 -6.12 -8.36 -15.38
N GLU A 198 -5.18 -9.23 -15.81
CA GLU A 198 -3.76 -8.85 -15.92
C GLU A 198 -3.53 -7.70 -16.91
N GLU A 199 -4.40 -7.59 -17.92
CA GLU A 199 -4.41 -6.53 -18.92
C GLU A 199 -5.11 -5.24 -18.42
N GLY A 200 -5.57 -5.22 -17.17
CA GLY A 200 -6.29 -4.08 -16.59
C GLY A 200 -7.75 -3.98 -17.05
N VAL A 201 -8.33 -5.04 -17.61
CA VAL A 201 -9.73 -5.07 -18.04
C VAL A 201 -10.62 -5.42 -16.86
N ALA A 202 -11.68 -4.66 -16.59
CA ALA A 202 -12.59 -4.98 -15.49
C ALA A 202 -13.21 -6.39 -15.65
N LEU A 203 -13.24 -7.17 -14.58
CA LEU A 203 -13.86 -8.50 -14.54
C LEU A 203 -15.36 -8.39 -14.81
N THR A 204 -15.89 -9.38 -15.53
CA THR A 204 -17.34 -9.52 -15.71
C THR A 204 -18.01 -9.84 -14.36
N PRO A 205 -19.31 -9.56 -14.17
CA PRO A 205 -19.99 -9.84 -12.90
C PRO A 205 -19.86 -11.30 -12.40
N PRO A 206 -19.97 -12.35 -13.26
CA PRO A 206 -19.76 -13.73 -12.82
C PRO A 206 -18.32 -14.01 -12.37
N GLU A 207 -17.34 -13.48 -13.10
CA GLU A 207 -15.91 -13.64 -12.75
C GLU A 207 -15.60 -12.95 -11.43
N ARG A 208 -16.14 -11.74 -11.22
CA ARG A 208 -16.01 -11.01 -9.97
C ARG A 208 -16.61 -11.78 -8.79
N ALA A 209 -17.80 -12.35 -8.96
CA ALA A 209 -18.43 -13.15 -7.90
C ALA A 209 -17.59 -14.39 -7.54
N SER A 210 -17.03 -15.07 -8.55
CA SER A 210 -16.13 -16.21 -8.36
C SER A 210 -14.83 -15.80 -7.64
N HIS A 211 -14.21 -14.70 -8.07
CA HIS A 211 -12.99 -14.17 -7.47
C HIS A 211 -13.23 -13.69 -6.04
N LEU A 212 -14.32 -12.98 -5.78
CA LEU A 212 -14.71 -12.56 -4.43
C LEU A 212 -14.97 -13.76 -3.51
N LYS A 213 -15.54 -14.85 -4.03
CA LYS A 213 -15.68 -16.09 -3.25
C LYS A 213 -14.30 -16.65 -2.86
N ALA A 214 -13.39 -16.79 -3.81
CA ALA A 214 -12.03 -17.27 -3.53
C ALA A 214 -11.27 -16.34 -2.57
N TRP A 215 -11.48 -15.03 -2.70
CA TRP A 215 -10.94 -14.01 -1.78
C TRP A 215 -11.45 -14.22 -0.35
N ARG A 216 -12.76 -14.39 -0.16
CA ARG A 216 -13.37 -14.66 1.15
C ARG A 216 -12.87 -15.98 1.74
N ASP A 217 -12.73 -17.02 0.92
CA ASP A 217 -12.22 -18.33 1.37
C ASP A 217 -10.79 -18.22 1.95
N ILE A 218 -10.01 -17.19 1.58
CA ILE A 218 -8.65 -16.95 2.10
C ILE A 218 -8.66 -15.97 3.28
N PHE A 219 -9.41 -14.88 3.16
CA PHE A 219 -9.25 -13.70 4.03
C PHE A 219 -10.38 -13.49 5.04
N ASP A 220 -11.52 -14.17 4.91
CA ASP A 220 -12.64 -14.00 5.85
C ASP A 220 -12.19 -14.44 7.26
N PRO A 221 -12.20 -13.55 8.27
CA PRO A 221 -11.82 -13.88 9.63
C PRO A 221 -12.56 -15.08 10.23
N ALA A 222 -13.77 -15.38 9.75
CA ALA A 222 -14.53 -16.56 10.16
C ALA A 222 -13.96 -17.88 9.61
N SER A 223 -13.28 -17.83 8.46
CA SER A 223 -12.66 -19.00 7.81
C SER A 223 -11.21 -19.21 8.21
N VAL A 224 -10.48 -18.14 8.57
CA VAL A 224 -9.04 -18.21 8.87
C VAL A 224 -8.79 -18.92 10.22
N PRO A 225 -7.83 -19.88 10.29
CA PRO A 225 -7.50 -20.60 11.51
C PRO A 225 -7.20 -19.65 12.67
N ARG A 226 -7.48 -20.02 13.93
CA ARG A 226 -7.20 -19.14 15.07
C ARG A 226 -5.70 -18.82 15.20
N ARG A 227 -5.40 -17.59 15.63
CA ARG A 227 -4.02 -17.14 15.86
C ARG A 227 -3.30 -18.06 16.84
N SER A 228 -2.02 -18.29 16.59
CA SER A 228 -1.16 -18.92 17.59
C SER A 228 -1.07 -18.03 18.85
N ALA A 229 -0.76 -18.61 20.01
CA ALA A 229 -0.61 -17.82 21.25
C ALA A 229 0.43 -16.69 21.10
N LYS A 230 1.50 -16.95 20.34
CA LYS A 230 2.53 -15.96 20.01
C LYS A 230 1.96 -14.82 19.17
N GLU A 231 1.17 -15.13 18.16
CA GLU A 231 0.49 -14.11 17.33
C GLU A 231 -0.53 -13.32 18.14
N CYS A 232 -1.29 -13.95 19.04
CA CYS A 232 -2.18 -13.25 19.96
C CYS A 232 -1.42 -12.26 20.85
N ALA A 233 -0.28 -12.68 21.41
CA ALA A 233 0.56 -11.81 22.23
C ALA A 233 1.13 -10.63 21.43
N TRP A 234 1.62 -10.88 20.21
CA TRP A 234 2.10 -9.82 19.32
C TRP A 234 0.98 -8.85 18.94
N ASN A 235 -0.22 -9.35 18.64
CA ASN A 235 -1.36 -8.50 18.33
C ASN A 235 -1.83 -7.69 19.53
N LEU A 236 -1.81 -8.28 20.74
CA LEU A 236 -2.09 -7.52 21.96
C LEU A 236 -1.06 -6.41 22.14
N ALA A 237 0.23 -6.72 21.94
CA ALA A 237 1.29 -5.73 21.98
C ALA A 237 1.09 -4.64 20.92
N ALA A 238 0.74 -4.99 19.68
CA ALA A 238 0.44 -4.03 18.61
C ALA A 238 -0.78 -3.15 18.95
N ARG A 239 -1.85 -3.73 19.50
CA ARG A 239 -3.02 -2.97 19.98
C ARG A 239 -2.66 -2.01 21.12
N VAL A 240 -1.80 -2.41 22.04
CA VAL A 240 -1.39 -1.58 23.18
C VAL A 240 -0.37 -0.50 22.77
N LEU A 241 0.63 -0.87 21.96
CA LEU A 241 1.74 -0.01 21.56
C LEU A 241 1.34 0.94 20.44
N LEU A 242 0.64 0.46 19.41
CA LEU A 242 0.26 1.23 18.23
C LEU A 242 -1.19 1.73 18.29
N GLY A 243 -1.98 1.25 19.24
CA GLY A 243 -3.42 1.54 19.26
C GLY A 243 -4.10 1.01 17.99
N ALA A 244 -3.62 -0.12 17.46
CA ALA A 244 -4.15 -0.71 16.24
C ALA A 244 -5.59 -1.18 16.45
N SER A 245 -6.47 -0.84 15.51
CA SER A 245 -7.80 -1.41 15.36
C SER A 245 -7.78 -2.29 14.12
N VAL A 246 -7.56 -3.58 14.33
CA VAL A 246 -7.59 -4.62 13.28
C VAL A 246 -9.07 -4.98 13.03
N PRO A 247 -9.47 -5.23 11.76
CA PRO A 247 -10.86 -5.55 11.46
C PRO A 247 -11.24 -6.89 12.09
N ASP A 248 -12.38 -6.92 12.78
CA ASP A 248 -12.97 -8.16 13.31
C ASP A 248 -13.86 -8.86 12.26
N SER A 249 -14.22 -8.16 11.18
CA SER A 249 -15.02 -8.68 10.06
C SER A 249 -14.58 -8.10 8.72
N MET A 250 -14.90 -8.82 7.65
CA MET A 250 -14.76 -8.36 6.26
C MET A 250 -16.02 -7.59 5.83
N GLN A 251 -15.85 -6.58 4.98
CA GLN A 251 -16.98 -5.88 4.36
C GLN A 251 -17.65 -6.73 3.26
N GLU A 252 -18.84 -6.33 2.81
CA GLU A 252 -19.59 -7.07 1.78
C GLU A 252 -18.84 -7.14 0.44
N ASP A 253 -18.06 -6.13 0.10
CA ASP A 253 -17.23 -6.07 -1.11
C ASP A 253 -15.91 -6.88 -0.99
N GLY A 254 -15.65 -7.47 0.18
CA GLY A 254 -14.41 -8.20 0.46
C GLY A 254 -13.32 -7.34 1.10
N THR A 255 -13.55 -6.05 1.31
CA THR A 255 -12.55 -5.13 1.85
C THR A 255 -12.30 -5.37 3.34
N LEU A 256 -11.03 -5.40 3.72
CA LEU A 256 -10.54 -5.38 5.09
C LEU A 256 -9.82 -4.05 5.34
N SER A 257 -9.99 -3.46 6.52
CA SER A 257 -9.34 -2.19 6.86
C SER A 257 -8.85 -2.17 8.29
N TYR A 258 -7.67 -1.61 8.53
CA TYR A 258 -7.18 -1.33 9.88
C TYR A 258 -6.86 0.15 10.05
N THR A 259 -6.87 0.60 11.31
CA THR A 259 -6.44 1.95 11.69
C THR A 259 -5.43 1.90 12.83
N LEU A 260 -4.54 2.88 12.89
CA LEU A 260 -3.51 3.01 13.92
C LEU A 260 -3.75 4.32 14.68
N ARG A 261 -4.09 4.24 15.96
CA ARG A 261 -4.24 5.45 16.79
C ARG A 261 -2.89 6.13 17.04
N ARG A 262 -1.80 5.35 17.10
CA ARG A 262 -0.43 5.85 17.13
C ARG A 262 0.23 5.46 15.81
N PRO A 263 0.51 6.44 14.94
CA PRO A 263 1.11 6.16 13.66
C PRO A 263 2.46 5.44 13.80
N ILE A 264 2.77 4.57 12.84
CA ILE A 264 4.11 3.96 12.74
C ILE A 264 5.02 4.92 11.97
N GLY A 265 6.21 5.16 12.51
CA GLY A 265 7.23 5.99 11.87
C GLY A 265 7.40 7.34 12.56
N GLY A 266 7.58 8.37 11.76
CA GLY A 266 7.80 9.75 12.19
C GLY A 266 9.24 10.21 12.11
N HIS A 267 9.44 11.45 12.54
CA HIS A 267 10.70 12.15 12.37
C HIS A 267 11.87 11.37 12.97
N GLY A 268 12.92 11.17 12.17
CA GLY A 268 14.10 10.36 12.54
C GLY A 268 13.87 8.83 12.61
N VAL A 269 12.62 8.36 12.58
CA VAL A 269 12.28 6.92 12.68
C VAL A 269 12.00 6.31 11.31
N ALA A 270 11.13 6.95 10.53
CA ALA A 270 10.80 6.53 9.17
C ALA A 270 10.85 7.74 8.24
N TYR A 271 11.71 7.66 7.24
CA TYR A 271 11.91 8.74 6.29
C TYR A 271 12.35 8.21 4.93
N VAL A 272 12.24 9.07 3.93
CA VAL A 272 12.82 8.91 2.60
C VAL A 272 13.60 10.17 2.24
N ASP A 273 14.81 10.00 1.71
CA ASP A 273 15.59 11.08 1.11
C ASP A 273 15.26 11.15 -0.38
N CYS A 274 14.84 12.31 -0.88
CA CYS A 274 14.69 12.56 -2.30
C CYS A 274 16.07 12.89 -2.90
N LEU A 275 16.65 11.93 -3.61
CA LEU A 275 17.97 12.07 -4.23
C LEU A 275 17.89 12.78 -5.58
N TYR A 276 16.80 12.52 -6.30
CA TYR A 276 16.54 13.10 -7.62
C TYR A 276 15.03 13.20 -7.84
N LEU A 277 14.59 14.28 -8.48
CA LEU A 277 13.21 14.52 -8.84
C LEU A 277 13.14 15.39 -10.09
N ASP A 278 12.45 14.91 -11.11
CA ASP A 278 12.02 15.71 -12.25
C ASP A 278 10.50 15.51 -12.53
N GLU A 279 10.06 15.78 -13.76
CA GLU A 279 8.66 15.58 -14.15
C GLU A 279 8.29 14.09 -14.27
N ASP A 280 9.19 13.19 -14.62
CA ASP A 280 8.87 11.81 -15.00
C ASP A 280 9.50 10.77 -14.07
N LEU A 281 10.54 11.14 -13.33
CA LEU A 281 11.42 10.26 -12.58
C LEU A 281 11.65 10.80 -11.17
N ARG A 282 11.65 9.89 -10.21
CA ARG A 282 11.98 10.16 -8.82
C ARG A 282 12.88 9.07 -8.27
N VAL A 283 14.00 9.46 -7.68
CA VAL A 283 14.92 8.56 -6.98
C VAL A 283 14.87 8.86 -5.49
N LEU A 284 14.49 7.85 -4.71
CA LEU A 284 14.38 7.95 -3.26
C LEU A 284 15.39 7.01 -2.59
N ARG A 285 15.88 7.39 -1.42
CA ARG A 285 16.58 6.48 -0.50
C ARG A 285 15.78 6.36 0.79
N GLY A 286 15.31 5.16 1.11
CA GLY A 286 14.60 4.90 2.37
C GLY A 286 15.56 4.87 3.57
N HIS A 287 15.00 4.94 4.79
CA HIS A 287 15.73 4.93 6.06
C HIS A 287 16.71 3.76 6.31
N ARG A 288 16.70 2.72 5.47
CA ARG A 288 17.64 1.57 5.51
C ARG A 288 18.54 1.50 4.28
N ASP A 289 18.88 2.66 3.73
CA ASP A 289 19.71 2.84 2.53
C ASP A 289 19.21 2.14 1.25
N GLN A 290 17.95 1.70 1.25
CA GLN A 290 17.30 1.10 0.08
C GLN A 290 16.98 2.20 -0.93
N VAL A 291 17.46 2.04 -2.17
CA VAL A 291 17.21 3.00 -3.25
C VAL A 291 16.00 2.54 -4.07
N TYR A 292 15.09 3.48 -4.32
CA TYR A 292 13.90 3.32 -5.13
C TYR A 292 13.99 4.23 -6.34
N VAL A 293 13.71 3.68 -7.51
CA VAL A 293 13.54 4.44 -8.74
C VAL A 293 12.07 4.34 -9.12
N CYS A 294 11.41 5.49 -9.27
CA CYS A 294 10.00 5.57 -9.57
C CYS A 294 9.79 6.38 -10.85
N ALA A 295 8.87 5.93 -11.71
CA ALA A 295 8.32 6.71 -12.81
C ALA A 295 7.00 7.35 -12.38
N ARG A 296 6.72 8.56 -12.85
CA ARG A 296 5.40 9.17 -12.69
C ARG A 296 4.40 8.41 -13.55
N VAL A 297 3.24 8.12 -12.98
CA VAL A 297 2.08 7.62 -13.73
C VAL A 297 1.19 8.82 -13.98
N ASP A 298 1.13 9.25 -15.24
CA ASP A 298 0.15 10.22 -15.66
C ASP A 298 -1.23 9.62 -15.44
N GLY A 299 -1.92 10.11 -14.41
CA GLY A 299 -3.32 9.76 -14.19
C GLY A 299 -4.07 10.30 -15.39
N GLY A 300 -4.34 9.42 -16.36
CA GLY A 300 -4.76 9.71 -17.74
C GLY A 300 -5.90 10.72 -17.87
N LYS A 301 -5.59 12.00 -17.63
CA LYS A 301 -6.33 13.11 -18.20
C LYS A 301 -6.02 13.00 -19.67
N GLY A 302 -6.88 12.29 -20.39
CA GLY A 302 -6.71 11.96 -21.79
C GLY A 302 -6.08 13.13 -22.52
N SER A 303 -4.96 12.85 -23.19
CA SER A 303 -4.41 13.71 -24.23
C SER A 303 -5.60 14.18 -25.07
N LYS A 304 -6.00 15.43 -24.88
CA LYS A 304 -7.02 16.07 -25.70
C LYS A 304 -6.47 16.31 -27.09
#